data_AF-A0A661TKN8-F1
#
_entry.id   AF-A0A661TKN8-F1
#
_cell.length_a   1.000
_cell.length_b   1.000
_cell.length_c   1.000
_cell.angle_alpha   90.00
_cell.angle_beta   90.00
_cell.angle_gamma   90.00
#
_symmetry.space_group_name_H-M   'P 1'
#
loop_
_entity.id
_entity.type
_entity.pdbx_description
1 polymer ?
#
loop_
_entity_poly.entity_id
_entity_poly.type
_entity_poly.pdbx_seq_one_letter_code
_entity_poly.pdbx_strand_id
1 'polypeptide(L)'
;MIGTQQKILLQTIWALLILMAPKASAIKLTLSDEGLMALDEYSPHISGLKATILEKRDVEGPGVEFDIYFPGNKHPENSIYYVLPKRKLENMFQGVDVASYDAFELKFTLMSVDGNDSPDSGGILVVGALINGAYRPEAISLSEGHPRSAISTTRINADRISRAGFTAHMLTSHGWDPNGTTVTLLIEPDLNDVSIPQVKEDKEEK
;
A
#
# COMPACT_ATOMS: atom_id res chain seq x y z
N MET A 1 -66.91 -8.58 -24.62
CA MET A 1 -66.46 -8.19 -23.27
C MET A 1 -65.41 -9.21 -22.83
N ILE A 2 -64.19 -9.16 -23.35
CA ILE A 2 -63.03 -8.39 -22.83
C ILE A 2 -62.85 -8.64 -21.33
N GLY A 3 -62.27 -9.79 -20.98
CA GLY A 3 -61.64 -10.07 -19.69
C GLY A 3 -60.12 -10.12 -19.86
N THR A 4 -59.55 -9.10 -20.50
CA THR A 4 -58.12 -8.96 -20.85
C THR A 4 -57.22 -8.65 -19.63
N GLN A 5 -57.56 -9.19 -18.46
CA GLN A 5 -56.85 -8.94 -17.20
C GLN A 5 -56.14 -10.19 -16.64
N GLN A 6 -56.28 -11.36 -17.28
CA GLN A 6 -55.74 -12.61 -16.76
C GLN A 6 -54.53 -13.18 -17.52
N LYS A 7 -53.98 -12.44 -18.49
CA LYS A 7 -52.79 -12.85 -19.27
C LYS A 7 -51.55 -11.98 -19.05
N ILE A 8 -51.57 -11.07 -18.06
CA ILE A 8 -50.44 -10.16 -17.79
C ILE A 8 -49.68 -10.54 -16.51
N LEU A 9 -50.14 -11.54 -15.75
CA LEU A 9 -49.60 -11.85 -14.42
C LEU A 9 -48.67 -13.07 -14.35
N LEU A 10 -48.19 -13.58 -15.49
CA LEU A 10 -47.22 -14.70 -15.51
C LEU A 10 -45.97 -14.48 -16.39
N GLN A 11 -45.73 -13.26 -16.89
CA GLN A 11 -44.50 -12.91 -17.62
C GLN A 11 -43.61 -11.86 -16.92
N THR A 12 -44.01 -11.38 -15.75
CA THR A 12 -43.28 -10.34 -14.98
C THR A 12 -42.54 -10.90 -13.75
N ILE A 13 -42.25 -12.21 -13.70
CA ILE A 13 -41.42 -12.82 -12.63
C ILE A 13 -40.13 -13.46 -13.19
N TRP A 14 -39.72 -13.13 -14.42
CA TRP A 14 -38.41 -13.52 -14.96
C TRP A 14 -37.45 -12.35 -15.21
N ALA A 15 -37.92 -11.11 -15.02
CA ALA A 15 -37.13 -9.90 -15.30
C ALA A 15 -36.55 -9.24 -14.04
N LEU A 16 -36.49 -9.94 -12.90
CA LEU A 16 -35.88 -9.44 -11.66
C LEU A 16 -34.81 -10.39 -11.11
N LEU A 17 -34.09 -11.09 -11.99
CA LEU A 17 -33.04 -12.03 -11.63
C LEU A 17 -31.80 -11.89 -12.52
N ILE A 18 -31.58 -10.69 -13.06
CA ILE A 18 -30.34 -10.34 -13.74
C ILE A 18 -29.77 -9.09 -13.07
N LEU A 19 -28.49 -9.19 -12.69
CA LEU A 19 -27.62 -8.16 -12.11
C LEU A 19 -27.66 -7.98 -10.58
N MET A 20 -27.60 -9.09 -9.85
CA MET A 20 -26.61 -9.16 -8.77
C MET A 20 -25.53 -10.16 -9.17
N ALA A 21 -24.90 -9.93 -10.32
CA ALA A 21 -23.54 -10.45 -10.45
C ALA A 21 -22.76 -9.74 -9.33
N PRO A 22 -22.13 -10.45 -8.38
CA PRO A 22 -21.17 -9.80 -7.51
C PRO A 22 -20.24 -9.04 -8.47
N LYS A 23 -20.08 -7.73 -8.27
CA LYS A 23 -18.94 -7.03 -8.89
C LYS A 23 -17.77 -7.95 -8.58
N ALA A 24 -17.12 -8.49 -9.61
CA ALA A 24 -15.91 -9.26 -9.41
C ALA A 24 -15.03 -8.38 -8.51
N SER A 25 -14.91 -8.78 -7.25
CA SER A 25 -14.14 -7.99 -6.30
C SER A 25 -12.73 -8.11 -6.83
N ALA A 26 -12.18 -6.99 -7.28
CA ALA A 26 -10.83 -6.96 -7.77
C ALA A 26 -9.94 -7.53 -6.67
N ILE A 27 -9.33 -8.69 -6.88
CA ILE A 27 -8.56 -9.34 -5.82
C ILE A 27 -7.31 -8.51 -5.65
N LYS A 28 -7.19 -7.89 -4.49
CA LYS A 28 -6.05 -7.05 -4.17
C LYS A 28 -5.04 -7.83 -3.34
N LEU A 29 -3.80 -7.40 -3.49
CA LEU A 29 -2.63 -7.97 -2.87
C LEU A 29 -2.03 -6.95 -1.90
N THR A 30 -1.58 -7.40 -0.74
CA THR A 30 -0.84 -6.56 0.21
C THR A 30 0.38 -7.31 0.76
N LEU A 31 1.30 -6.60 1.42
CA LEU A 31 2.33 -7.24 2.24
C LEU A 31 1.78 -7.46 3.65
N SER A 32 1.97 -8.67 4.17
CA SER A 32 1.82 -8.95 5.60
C SER A 32 2.90 -8.21 6.41
N ASP A 33 2.79 -8.23 7.74
CA ASP A 33 3.79 -7.68 8.64
C ASP A 33 5.16 -8.37 8.45
N GLU A 34 5.19 -9.68 8.22
CA GLU A 34 6.41 -10.40 7.84
C GLU A 34 6.98 -9.88 6.51
N GLY A 35 6.12 -9.64 5.53
CA GLY A 35 6.49 -9.04 4.25
C GLY A 35 7.08 -7.64 4.38
N LEU A 36 6.48 -6.79 5.23
CA LEU A 36 6.94 -5.45 5.53
C LEU A 36 8.26 -5.46 6.29
N MET A 37 8.41 -6.31 7.30
CA MET A 37 9.67 -6.51 8.04
C MET A 37 10.80 -7.01 7.12
N ALA A 38 10.45 -7.79 6.10
CA ALA A 38 11.41 -8.36 5.16
C ALA A 38 11.98 -7.37 4.12
N LEU A 39 11.40 -6.18 3.96
CA LEU A 39 11.91 -5.11 3.10
C LEU A 39 13.34 -4.74 3.51
N ASP A 40 14.28 -4.71 2.56
CA ASP A 40 15.70 -4.49 2.90
C ASP A 40 16.55 -3.94 1.74
N GLU A 41 15.94 -3.64 0.60
CA GLU A 41 16.67 -3.19 -0.59
C GLU A 41 16.21 -1.78 -0.98
N TYR A 42 17.15 -0.85 -1.09
CA TYR A 42 16.91 0.43 -1.74
C TYR A 42 16.81 0.19 -3.25
N SER A 43 15.72 0.63 -3.86
CA SER A 43 15.43 0.37 -5.27
C SER A 43 16.63 0.70 -6.18
N PRO A 44 17.23 -0.28 -6.87
CA PRO A 44 18.45 -0.05 -7.66
C PRO A 44 18.21 0.74 -8.96
N HIS A 45 16.95 1.07 -9.30
CA HIS A 45 16.62 1.83 -10.50
C HIS A 45 16.70 3.35 -10.31
N ILE A 46 16.75 3.82 -9.06
CA ILE A 46 16.87 5.25 -8.76
C ILE A 46 18.14 5.41 -7.93
N SER A 47 19.26 5.48 -8.64
CA SER A 47 20.56 5.68 -8.02
C SER A 47 20.67 7.10 -7.45
N GLY A 48 21.41 7.23 -6.35
CA GLY A 48 21.75 8.52 -5.76
C GLY A 48 20.73 9.07 -4.76
N LEU A 49 19.61 8.38 -4.49
CA LEU A 49 18.75 8.69 -3.35
C LEU A 49 19.53 8.57 -2.04
N LYS A 50 19.32 9.53 -1.14
CA LYS A 50 20.09 9.62 0.12
C LYS A 50 19.26 9.39 1.38
N ALA A 51 17.95 9.26 1.26
CA ALA A 51 17.10 8.90 2.40
C ALA A 51 17.36 7.45 2.84
N THR A 52 17.29 7.19 4.14
CA THR A 52 17.64 5.90 4.74
C THR A 52 16.62 5.45 5.76
N ILE A 53 16.36 4.15 5.83
CA ILE A 53 15.65 3.54 6.97
C ILE A 53 16.63 3.48 8.14
N LEU A 54 16.26 4.12 9.26
CA LEU A 54 17.00 4.06 10.51
C LEU A 54 16.60 2.82 11.32
N GLU A 55 15.29 2.57 11.42
CA GLU A 55 14.73 1.49 12.21
C GLU A 55 13.44 0.97 11.57
N LYS A 56 13.14 -0.31 11.83
CA LYS A 56 11.86 -0.97 11.53
C LYS A 56 11.38 -1.69 12.79
N ARG A 57 10.14 -1.48 13.19
CA ARG A 57 9.57 -2.06 14.41
C ARG A 57 8.24 -2.71 14.11
N ASP A 58 8.10 -3.96 14.53
CA ASP A 58 6.82 -4.62 14.65
C ASP A 58 6.05 -3.98 15.82
N VAL A 59 4.74 -3.78 15.67
CA VAL A 59 3.91 -3.06 16.66
C VAL A 59 2.72 -3.90 17.08
N GLU A 60 2.06 -3.52 18.17
CA GLU A 60 0.82 -4.18 18.56
C GLU A 60 -0.30 -3.84 17.55
N GLY A 61 -0.76 -4.85 16.82
CA GLY A 61 -1.75 -4.71 15.75
C GLY A 61 -1.14 -4.95 14.37
N PRO A 62 -1.90 -4.72 13.29
CA PRO A 62 -1.38 -4.88 11.94
C PRO A 62 -0.38 -3.77 11.60
N GLY A 63 0.66 -4.13 10.87
CA GLY A 63 1.61 -3.21 10.27
C GLY A 63 2.96 -3.10 10.99
N VAL A 64 3.82 -2.29 10.41
CA VAL A 64 5.21 -2.08 10.82
C VAL A 64 5.51 -0.59 10.80
N GLU A 65 6.16 -0.09 11.85
CA GLU A 65 6.69 1.26 11.89
C GLU A 65 8.06 1.34 11.22
N PHE A 66 8.26 2.37 10.43
CA PHE A 66 9.52 2.71 9.78
C PHE A 66 9.95 4.10 10.20
N ASP A 67 11.15 4.21 10.78
CA ASP A 67 11.81 5.49 10.95
C ASP A 67 12.67 5.78 9.73
N ILE A 68 12.33 6.84 9.01
CA ILE A 68 12.96 7.21 7.74
C ILE A 68 13.65 8.55 7.93
N TYR A 69 14.97 8.57 7.74
CA TYR A 69 15.75 9.79 7.74
C TYR A 69 15.91 10.32 6.31
N PHE A 70 15.49 11.56 6.10
CA PHE A 70 15.73 12.32 4.90
C PHE A 70 16.80 13.38 5.22
N PRO A 71 18.01 13.31 4.63
CA PRO A 71 19.09 14.26 4.94
C PRO A 71 18.88 15.68 4.42
N GLY A 72 17.81 15.93 3.66
CA GLY A 72 17.50 17.23 3.09
C GLY A 72 16.16 17.23 2.35
N ASN A 73 15.61 18.42 2.13
CA ASN A 73 14.27 18.61 1.58
C ASN A 73 14.21 18.75 0.05
N LYS A 74 15.30 18.43 -0.67
CA LYS A 74 15.38 18.46 -2.13
C LYS A 74 15.83 17.12 -2.68
N HIS A 75 15.49 16.82 -3.93
CA HIS A 75 16.02 15.65 -4.61
C HIS A 75 17.55 15.75 -4.74
N PRO A 76 18.32 14.67 -4.46
CA PRO A 76 17.88 13.30 -4.19
C PRO A 76 17.75 12.94 -2.69
N GLU A 77 17.82 13.92 -1.80
CA GLU A 77 17.83 13.74 -0.34
C GLU A 77 16.43 13.54 0.26
N ASN A 78 15.40 13.93 -0.49
CA ASN A 78 14.02 13.99 -0.03
C ASN A 78 13.17 12.75 -0.35
N SER A 79 13.74 11.69 -0.91
CA SER A 79 12.98 10.57 -1.48
C SER A 79 13.61 9.22 -1.16
N ILE A 80 12.76 8.22 -0.92
CA ILE A 80 13.14 6.81 -0.73
C ILE A 80 12.25 5.87 -1.54
N TYR A 81 12.83 4.77 -1.99
CA TYR A 81 12.14 3.61 -2.57
C TYR A 81 12.71 2.37 -1.88
N TYR A 82 11.89 1.69 -1.09
CA TYR A 82 12.34 0.59 -0.24
C TYR A 82 11.51 -0.66 -0.54
N VAL A 83 12.19 -1.71 -1.00
CA VAL A 83 11.57 -2.89 -1.60
C VAL A 83 12.08 -4.19 -1.00
N LEU A 84 11.33 -5.26 -1.28
CA LEU A 84 11.76 -6.63 -1.00
C LEU A 84 13.02 -6.95 -1.80
N PRO A 85 14.05 -7.55 -1.18
CA PRO A 85 15.17 -8.11 -1.90
C PRO A 85 14.70 -9.11 -2.96
N LYS A 86 15.29 -9.07 -4.16
CA LYS A 86 14.84 -9.92 -5.29
C LYS A 86 14.63 -11.39 -4.93
N ARG A 87 15.56 -12.00 -4.18
CA ARG A 87 15.46 -13.41 -3.75
C ARG A 87 14.29 -13.65 -2.80
N LYS A 88 14.05 -12.74 -1.86
CA LYS A 88 12.91 -12.84 -0.93
C LYS A 88 11.59 -12.70 -1.68
N LEU A 89 11.52 -11.75 -2.61
CA LEU A 89 10.37 -11.57 -3.48
C LEU A 89 10.06 -12.85 -4.28
N GLU A 90 11.05 -13.43 -4.95
CA GLU A 90 10.88 -14.67 -5.73
C GLU A 90 10.37 -15.83 -4.86
N ASN A 91 10.85 -15.96 -3.62
CA ASN A 91 10.39 -16.97 -2.68
C ASN A 91 8.97 -16.70 -2.17
N MET A 92 8.63 -15.45 -1.84
CA MET A 92 7.32 -15.05 -1.32
C MET A 92 6.19 -15.23 -2.34
N PHE A 93 6.51 -15.03 -3.62
CA PHE A 93 5.56 -15.19 -4.72
C PHE A 93 5.63 -16.57 -5.39
N GLN A 94 6.42 -17.51 -4.85
CA GLN A 94 6.53 -18.84 -5.42
C GLN A 94 5.19 -19.58 -5.35
N GLY A 95 4.65 -19.95 -6.51
CA GLY A 95 3.36 -20.64 -6.61
C GLY A 95 2.14 -19.73 -6.46
N VAL A 96 2.34 -18.42 -6.36
CA VAL A 96 1.25 -17.42 -6.36
C VAL A 96 0.93 -17.05 -7.81
N ASP A 97 -0.33 -17.21 -8.23
CA ASP A 97 -0.80 -16.73 -9.52
C ASP A 97 -1.01 -15.21 -9.47
N VAL A 98 0.04 -14.46 -9.79
CA VAL A 98 0.03 -12.98 -9.80
C VAL A 98 -1.05 -12.43 -10.72
N ALA A 99 -1.36 -13.11 -11.84
CA ALA A 99 -2.35 -12.64 -12.81
C ALA A 99 -3.79 -12.65 -12.26
N SER A 100 -4.01 -13.32 -11.12
CA SER A 100 -5.30 -13.29 -10.41
C SER A 100 -5.52 -12.01 -9.59
N TYR A 101 -4.49 -11.18 -9.40
CA TYR A 101 -4.58 -9.94 -8.61
C TYR A 101 -4.60 -8.69 -9.50
N ASP A 102 -5.48 -7.76 -9.17
CA ASP A 102 -5.68 -6.52 -9.94
C ASP A 102 -4.86 -5.34 -9.42
N ALA A 103 -4.51 -5.36 -8.14
CA ALA A 103 -3.82 -4.24 -7.50
C ALA A 103 -2.97 -4.69 -6.30
N PHE A 104 -1.98 -3.86 -6.00
CA PHE A 104 -1.17 -3.90 -4.80
C PHE A 104 -1.50 -2.70 -3.92
N GLU A 105 -1.80 -2.93 -2.66
CA GLU A 105 -2.30 -1.93 -1.72
C GLU A 105 -1.49 -1.92 -0.44
N LEU A 106 -1.28 -0.72 0.11
CA LEU A 106 -0.74 -0.51 1.46
C LEU A 106 -1.44 0.71 2.06
N LYS A 107 -1.71 0.65 3.36
CA LYS A 107 -2.16 1.80 4.14
C LYS A 107 -0.96 2.45 4.82
N PHE A 108 -0.92 3.77 4.79
CA PHE A 108 0.14 4.60 5.34
C PHE A 108 -0.44 5.53 6.38
N THR A 109 0.21 5.64 7.53
CA THR A 109 -0.16 6.58 8.59
C THR A 109 1.10 7.31 9.07
N LEU A 110 1.15 8.64 8.91
CA LEU A 110 2.25 9.44 9.45
C LEU A 110 2.12 9.54 10.97
N MET A 111 3.11 9.05 11.70
CA MET A 111 3.06 8.97 13.15
C MET A 111 3.75 10.15 13.82
N SER A 112 4.93 10.54 13.33
CA SER A 112 5.65 11.67 13.86
C SER A 112 6.59 12.29 12.83
N VAL A 113 6.96 13.53 13.07
CA VAL A 113 8.05 14.25 12.40
C VAL A 113 9.00 14.73 13.49
N ASP A 114 10.26 14.33 13.40
CA ASP A 114 11.31 14.60 14.39
C ASP A 114 10.90 14.24 15.83
N GLY A 115 10.14 13.16 15.98
CA GLY A 115 9.64 12.67 17.27
C GLY A 115 8.42 13.43 17.81
N ASN A 116 7.88 14.41 17.07
CA ASN A 116 6.66 15.13 17.42
C ASN A 116 5.47 14.64 16.58
N ASP A 117 4.38 14.22 17.23
CA ASP A 117 3.16 13.75 16.59
C ASP A 117 2.16 14.87 16.22
N SER A 118 2.47 16.09 16.66
CA SER A 118 1.68 17.32 16.51
C SER A 118 2.60 18.53 16.29
N PRO A 119 3.46 18.53 15.26
CA PRO A 119 4.40 19.63 15.03
C PRO A 119 3.66 20.89 14.58
N ASP A 120 4.05 22.04 15.11
CA ASP A 120 3.53 23.37 14.73
C ASP A 120 3.76 23.69 13.25
N SER A 121 4.75 23.02 12.64
CA SER A 121 5.05 23.07 11.23
C SER A 121 5.37 21.67 10.72
N GLY A 122 4.65 21.23 9.69
CA GLY A 122 4.89 19.94 9.04
C GLY A 122 4.64 20.06 7.54
N GLY A 123 5.46 19.38 6.76
CA GLY A 123 5.24 19.34 5.32
C GLY A 123 4.28 18.24 4.88
N ILE A 124 4.07 18.17 3.57
CA ILE A 124 3.35 17.08 2.94
C ILE A 124 4.35 15.98 2.59
N LEU A 125 4.10 14.78 3.11
CA LEU A 125 4.80 13.56 2.74
C LEU A 125 3.96 12.85 1.68
N VAL A 126 4.58 12.54 0.54
CA VAL A 126 3.94 11.76 -0.51
C VAL A 126 4.41 10.32 -0.37
N VAL A 127 3.47 9.39 -0.28
CA VAL A 127 3.71 7.95 -0.10
C VAL A 127 3.08 7.15 -1.24
N GLY A 128 3.51 5.89 -1.41
CA GLY A 128 2.90 5.01 -2.39
C GLY A 128 3.27 3.54 -2.24
N ALA A 129 2.28 2.68 -2.43
CA ALA A 129 2.44 1.24 -2.59
C ALA A 129 3.15 0.96 -3.93
N LEU A 130 4.40 0.50 -3.85
CA LEU A 130 5.28 0.36 -5.00
C LEU A 130 5.24 -1.07 -5.50
N ILE A 131 4.80 -1.26 -6.75
CA ILE A 131 4.81 -2.57 -7.41
C ILE A 131 5.37 -2.41 -8.83
N ASN A 132 6.33 -3.26 -9.21
CA ASN A 132 6.96 -3.22 -10.54
C ASN A 132 7.50 -1.85 -10.99
N GLY A 133 7.84 -0.97 -10.04
CA GLY A 133 8.33 0.38 -10.33
C GLY A 133 7.24 1.44 -10.57
N ALA A 134 5.96 1.06 -10.51
CA ALA A 134 4.83 1.98 -10.52
C ALA A 134 4.28 2.17 -9.10
N TYR A 135 3.68 3.33 -8.84
CA TYR A 135 2.90 3.59 -7.64
C TYR A 135 1.84 4.65 -7.91
N ARG A 136 0.75 4.62 -7.14
CA ARG A 136 -0.20 5.73 -7.03
C ARG A 136 0.22 6.62 -5.84
N PRO A 137 0.54 7.91 -6.04
CA PRO A 137 0.94 8.78 -4.94
C PRO A 137 -0.26 9.15 -4.06
N GLU A 138 -0.04 9.17 -2.75
CA GLU A 138 -0.96 9.71 -1.75
C GLU A 138 -0.25 10.75 -0.90
N ALA A 139 -0.94 11.84 -0.54
CA ALA A 139 -0.40 12.92 0.26
C ALA A 139 -0.90 12.82 1.70
N ILE A 140 0.03 12.75 2.65
CA ILE A 140 -0.27 12.73 4.09
C ILE A 140 0.52 13.81 4.83
N SER A 141 -0.01 14.31 5.94
CA SER A 141 0.65 15.30 6.79
C SER A 141 0.12 15.26 8.23
N LEU A 142 0.89 15.81 9.16
CA LEU A 142 0.43 16.11 10.52
C LEU A 142 -0.18 17.52 10.63
N SER A 143 -0.01 18.36 9.60
CA SER A 143 -0.58 19.71 9.55
C SER A 143 -2.09 19.66 9.35
N GLU A 144 -2.80 20.64 9.94
CA GLU A 144 -4.24 20.78 9.78
C GLU A 144 -4.65 20.86 8.29
N GLY A 145 -5.81 20.29 7.97
CA GLY A 145 -6.38 20.32 6.61
C GLY A 145 -5.88 19.22 5.67
N HIS A 146 -4.95 18.36 6.13
CA HIS A 146 -4.49 17.19 5.38
C HIS A 146 -4.75 15.89 6.16
N PRO A 147 -5.01 14.77 5.47
CA PRO A 147 -5.19 13.50 6.14
C PRO A 147 -3.85 13.01 6.71
N ARG A 148 -3.89 12.47 7.93
CA ARG A 148 -2.74 11.81 8.57
C ARG A 148 -2.45 10.43 7.97
N SER A 149 -3.46 9.80 7.36
CA SER A 149 -3.38 8.48 6.76
C SER A 149 -4.03 8.40 5.39
N ALA A 150 -3.53 7.51 4.55
CA ALA A 150 -4.05 7.25 3.22
C ALA A 150 -3.79 5.81 2.78
N ILE A 151 -4.66 5.29 1.91
CA ILE A 151 -4.49 3.99 1.27
C ILE A 151 -4.00 4.24 -0.16
N SER A 152 -2.84 3.68 -0.50
CA SER A 152 -2.32 3.72 -1.86
C SER A 152 -2.61 2.41 -2.56
N THR A 153 -3.39 2.46 -3.64
CA THR A 153 -3.69 1.32 -4.50
C THR A 153 -2.99 1.47 -5.85
N THR A 154 -2.09 0.55 -6.17
CA THR A 154 -1.35 0.54 -7.44
C THR A 154 -1.75 -0.66 -8.28
N ARG A 155 -2.18 -0.41 -9.52
CA ARG A 155 -2.63 -1.48 -10.43
C ARG A 155 -1.49 -2.43 -10.78
N ILE A 156 -1.79 -3.72 -10.80
CA ILE A 156 -0.92 -4.76 -11.31
C ILE A 156 -1.33 -5.01 -12.76
N ASN A 157 -0.45 -4.69 -13.71
CA ASN A 157 -0.66 -4.95 -15.14
C ASN A 157 0.38 -5.95 -15.68
N ALA A 158 0.88 -6.84 -14.84
CA ALA A 158 1.98 -7.73 -15.16
C ALA A 158 1.69 -9.17 -14.72
N ASP A 159 2.20 -10.12 -15.49
CA ASP A 159 2.19 -11.55 -15.20
C ASP A 159 3.19 -11.94 -14.10
N ARG A 160 4.15 -11.05 -13.80
CA ARG A 160 5.18 -11.25 -12.79
C ARG A 160 5.38 -10.00 -11.93
N ILE A 161 5.63 -10.23 -10.64
CA ILE A 161 6.13 -9.20 -9.72
C ILE A 161 7.66 -9.28 -9.67
N SER A 162 8.30 -8.16 -10.00
CA SER A 162 9.75 -7.94 -9.97
C SER A 162 10.18 -7.05 -8.80
N ARG A 163 9.23 -6.30 -8.21
CA ARG A 163 9.42 -5.38 -7.10
C ARG A 163 8.12 -5.25 -6.32
N ALA A 164 8.20 -5.27 -4.99
CA ALA A 164 7.10 -4.93 -4.09
C ALA A 164 7.67 -4.21 -2.86
N GLY A 165 6.99 -3.18 -2.38
CA GLY A 165 7.41 -2.38 -1.24
C GLY A 165 6.72 -1.02 -1.22
N PHE A 166 7.43 0.03 -0.82
CA PHE A 166 6.86 1.37 -0.79
C PHE A 166 7.86 2.44 -1.27
N THR A 167 7.30 3.62 -1.55
CA THR A 167 8.07 4.86 -1.72
C THR A 167 7.52 5.93 -0.80
N ALA A 168 8.41 6.82 -0.35
CA ALA A 168 8.04 8.04 0.35
C ALA A 168 8.93 9.19 -0.12
N HIS A 169 8.38 10.39 -0.26
CA HIS A 169 9.16 11.59 -0.50
C HIS A 169 8.51 12.85 0.06
N MET A 170 9.34 13.79 0.48
CA MET A 170 8.88 15.10 0.91
C MET A 170 8.50 15.96 -0.28
N LEU A 171 7.30 16.54 -0.26
CA LEU A 171 6.90 17.54 -1.23
C LEU A 171 7.65 18.85 -0.95
N THR A 172 8.56 19.23 -1.84
CA THR A 172 9.59 20.28 -1.64
C THR A 172 9.03 21.69 -1.41
N SER A 173 7.75 21.93 -1.68
CA SER A 173 7.08 23.22 -1.48
C SER A 173 6.53 23.45 -0.06
N HIS A 174 6.72 22.54 0.89
CA HIS A 174 5.96 22.53 2.16
C HIS A 174 6.82 22.43 3.43
N GLY A 175 7.65 23.42 3.75
CA GLY A 175 8.08 23.64 5.16
C GLY A 175 8.96 22.56 5.83
N TRP A 176 9.50 21.59 5.09
CA TRP A 176 10.44 20.60 5.62
C TRP A 176 11.81 21.22 5.95
N ASP A 177 12.48 20.74 7.02
CA ASP A 177 13.82 21.22 7.39
C ASP A 177 14.82 20.86 6.26
N PRO A 178 15.55 21.85 5.70
CA PRO A 178 16.56 21.58 4.68
C PRO A 178 17.79 20.80 5.19
N ASN A 179 17.99 20.71 6.51
CA ASN A 179 19.17 20.10 7.14
C ASN A 179 18.93 18.67 7.65
N GLY A 180 17.75 18.14 7.43
CA GLY A 180 17.40 16.76 7.77
C GLY A 180 16.10 16.66 8.54
N THR A 181 15.38 15.56 8.34
CA THR A 181 14.14 15.27 9.07
C THR A 181 14.00 13.75 9.20
N THR A 182 13.58 13.30 10.37
CA THR A 182 13.15 11.92 10.59
C THR A 182 11.64 11.88 10.59
N VAL A 183 11.05 10.97 9.82
CA VAL A 183 9.61 10.68 9.89
C VAL A 183 9.41 9.26 10.39
N THR A 184 8.44 9.07 11.29
CA THR A 184 7.96 7.74 11.65
C THR A 184 6.68 7.47 10.86
N LEU A 185 6.69 6.40 10.07
CA LEU A 185 5.58 6.00 9.22
C LEU A 185 5.11 4.60 9.63
N LEU A 186 3.85 4.47 10.02
CA LEU A 186 3.21 3.16 10.17
C LEU A 186 2.69 2.73 8.79
N ILE A 187 3.12 1.55 8.34
CA ILE A 187 2.66 0.93 7.10
C ILE A 187 1.92 -0.34 7.46
N GLU A 188 0.68 -0.47 7.00
CA GLU A 188 -0.21 -1.56 7.36
C GLU A 188 -0.66 -2.33 6.10
N PRO A 189 -0.91 -3.64 6.22
CA PRO A 189 -1.73 -4.34 5.24
C PRO A 189 -3.15 -3.75 5.19
N ASP A 190 -3.79 -3.74 4.01
CA ASP A 190 -5.24 -3.62 3.99
C ASP A 190 -5.85 -4.97 4.44
N LEU A 191 -6.69 -4.92 5.47
CA LEU A 191 -7.30 -6.10 6.08
C LEU A 191 -8.31 -6.82 5.15
N ASN A 192 -8.72 -6.19 4.05
CA ASN A 192 -9.61 -6.80 3.05
C ASN A 192 -8.83 -7.49 1.91
N ASP A 193 -7.51 -7.43 1.94
CA ASP A 193 -6.64 -7.87 0.86
C ASP A 193 -5.94 -9.18 1.18
N VAL A 194 -5.39 -9.82 0.14
CA VAL A 194 -4.60 -11.03 0.30
C VAL A 194 -3.17 -10.66 0.69
N SER A 195 -2.81 -10.94 1.94
CA SER A 195 -1.47 -10.69 2.48
C SER A 195 -0.44 -11.70 2.01
N ILE A 196 0.75 -11.21 1.63
CA ILE A 196 1.93 -12.01 1.25
C ILE A 196 3.10 -11.81 2.24
N PRO A 197 3.84 -12.87 2.63
CA PRO A 197 3.52 -14.27 2.39
C PRO A 197 2.18 -14.68 3.01
N GLN A 198 1.47 -15.60 2.35
CA GLN A 198 0.31 -16.23 2.96
C GLN A 198 0.81 -17.12 4.09
N VAL A 199 0.22 -17.00 5.28
CA VAL A 199 0.43 -17.96 6.36
C VAL A 199 0.01 -19.32 5.82
N LYS A 200 0.96 -20.25 5.68
CA LYS A 200 0.61 -21.64 5.39
C LYS A 200 -0.11 -22.15 6.63
N GLU A 201 -1.40 -22.42 6.51
CA GLU A 201 -2.06 -23.29 7.48
C GLU A 201 -1.35 -24.64 7.40
N ASP A 202 -0.48 -24.92 8.36
CA ASP A 202 0.02 -26.27 8.58
C ASP A 202 -1.20 -27.13 8.92
N LYS A 203 -1.72 -27.84 7.92
CA LYS A 203 -2.64 -28.94 8.16
C LYS A 203 -1.85 -29.98 8.95
N GLU A 204 -2.02 -29.97 10.27
CA GLU A 204 -1.70 -31.11 11.12
C GLU A 204 -2.52 -32.30 10.62
N GLU A 205 -1.98 -33.08 9.68
CA GLU A 205 -2.42 -34.44 9.46
C GLU A 205 -1.97 -35.27 10.67
N LYS A 206 -2.93 -35.54 11.55
CA LYS A 206 -2.85 -36.59 12.58
C LYS A 206 -3.08 -37.97 11.97
#